data_AF-F6CTJ0-F1
#
_entry.id   AF-F6CTJ0-F1
#
_cell.length_a   1.000
_cell.length_b   1.000
_cell.length_c   1.000
_cell.angle_alpha   90.00
_cell.angle_beta   90.00
_cell.angle_gamma   90.00
#
_symmetry.space_group_name_H-M   'P 1'
#
loop_
_entity.id
_entity.type
_entity.pdbx_description
1 polymer ?
#
loop_
_entity_poly.entity_id
_entity_poly.type
_entity_poly.pdbx_seq_one_letter_code
_entity_poly.pdbx_strand_id
1 'polypeptide(L)'
;MLFARFKAIYTHKFASAYSTPDEVKLAKREWAIALKGFQEPLLAYAVERTKETYAWPPTISEFLKLINTAYKAYGLIDPRSAYKEACACRVDPLTFRWSHPAVYFAGADTGWYKIKSEEERVTWPLFEQAYLNIIDRVIAGERLSVPQVVMIEDKHTLDVSELAQQIAEQLGMEEDAIAPLLYYTQKTQGSGIRQRYRELSQAKLIELGFHGRLPN
;
A
#
# COMPACT_ATOMS: atom_id res chain seq x y z
N MET A 1 22.31 -1.43 26.91
CA MET A 1 23.28 -0.36 27.23
C MET A 1 22.66 1.04 27.47
N LEU A 2 21.33 1.23 27.34
CA LEU A 2 20.65 2.53 27.44
C LEU A 2 20.91 3.33 28.73
N PHE A 3 20.64 2.75 29.89
CA PHE A 3 20.81 3.42 31.19
C PHE A 3 22.28 3.78 31.50
N ALA A 4 23.24 3.04 30.95
CA ALA A 4 24.66 3.39 31.08
C ALA A 4 24.98 4.68 30.30
N ARG A 5 24.39 4.84 29.11
CA ARG A 5 24.50 6.09 28.33
C ARG A 5 23.86 7.26 29.06
N PHE A 6 22.66 7.09 29.63
CA PHE A 6 22.04 8.16 30.42
C PHE A 6 22.85 8.55 31.65
N LYS A 7 23.46 7.58 32.35
CA LYS A 7 24.36 7.87 33.46
C LYS A 7 25.55 8.71 33.02
N ALA A 8 26.13 8.42 31.85
CA ALA A 8 27.24 9.20 31.30
C ALA A 8 26.81 10.60 30.83
N ILE A 9 25.63 10.74 30.22
CA ILE A 9 25.11 12.01 29.70
C ILE A 9 24.70 12.95 30.84
N TYR A 10 23.96 12.45 31.83
CA TYR A 10 23.32 13.28 32.85
C TYR A 10 24.08 13.35 34.17
N THR A 11 25.12 12.54 34.35
CA THR A 11 26.03 12.55 35.51
C THR A 11 25.29 12.64 36.86
N HIS A 12 25.46 13.73 37.60
CA HIS A 12 24.84 13.98 38.90
C HIS A 12 23.30 14.06 38.83
N LYS A 13 22.72 14.52 37.71
CA LYS A 13 21.26 14.55 37.53
C LYS A 13 20.66 13.16 37.42
N PHE A 14 21.40 12.21 36.86
CA PHE A 14 20.99 10.80 36.84
C PHE A 14 20.97 10.21 38.25
N ALA A 15 22.00 10.50 39.06
CA ALA A 15 22.05 10.06 40.46
C ALA A 15 20.95 10.70 41.31
N SER A 16 20.58 11.94 41.01
CA SER A 16 19.45 12.61 41.68
C SER A 16 18.09 12.06 41.26
N ALA A 17 17.93 11.60 40.01
CA ALA A 17 16.68 11.02 39.52
C ALA A 17 16.48 9.56 39.96
N TYR A 18 17.56 8.83 40.17
CA TYR A 18 17.55 7.46 40.65
C TYR A 18 18.49 7.33 41.84
N SER A 19 17.94 7.51 43.04
CA SER A 19 18.72 7.63 44.28
C SER A 19 19.22 6.28 44.78
N THR A 20 18.50 5.20 44.46
CA THR A 20 18.87 3.85 44.91
C THR A 20 19.10 2.88 43.74
N PRO A 21 19.96 1.85 43.92
CA PRO A 21 20.13 0.80 42.91
C PRO A 21 18.84 0.06 42.57
N ASP A 22 17.89 -0.04 43.52
CA ASP A 22 16.63 -0.74 43.31
C ASP A 22 15.64 0.08 42.49
N GLU A 23 15.60 1.41 42.64
CA GLU A 23 14.88 2.29 41.72
C GLU A 23 15.41 2.16 40.28
N VAL A 24 16.73 2.11 40.11
CA VAL A 24 17.33 1.89 38.78
C VAL A 24 16.91 0.54 38.21
N LYS A 25 16.88 -0.53 39.02
CA LYS A 25 16.43 -1.86 38.56
C LYS A 25 14.96 -1.84 38.16
N LEU A 26 14.09 -1.21 38.96
CA LEU A 26 12.67 -1.08 38.66
C LEU A 26 12.44 -0.31 37.35
N ALA A 27 13.08 0.85 37.21
CA ALA A 27 12.98 1.66 36.00
C ALA A 27 13.48 0.89 34.77
N LYS A 28 14.60 0.15 34.87
CA LYS A 28 15.08 -0.70 33.77
C LYS A 28 14.07 -1.76 33.35
N ARG A 29 13.33 -2.36 34.28
CA ARG A 29 12.29 -3.35 33.96
C ARG A 29 11.12 -2.71 33.21
N GLU A 30 10.61 -1.59 33.72
CA GLU A 30 9.53 -0.85 33.07
C GLU A 30 9.91 -0.40 31.66
N TRP A 31 11.12 0.14 31.50
CA TRP A 31 11.64 0.53 30.20
C TRP A 31 11.84 -0.66 29.27
N ALA A 32 12.31 -1.81 29.77
CA ALA A 32 12.47 -3.00 28.94
C ALA A 32 11.12 -3.52 28.41
N ILE A 33 10.05 -3.43 29.21
CA ILE A 33 8.69 -3.79 28.78
C ILE A 33 8.21 -2.78 27.72
N ALA A 34 8.30 -1.49 28.02
CA ALA A 34 7.82 -0.44 27.13
C ALA A 34 8.60 -0.35 25.81
N LEU A 35 9.88 -0.72 25.81
CA LEU A 35 10.73 -0.67 24.63
C LEU A 35 10.79 -1.99 23.85
N LYS A 36 10.04 -3.01 24.28
CA LYS A 36 9.99 -4.29 23.61
C LYS A 36 9.50 -4.12 22.17
N GLY A 37 10.28 -4.62 21.21
CA GLY A 37 9.94 -4.56 19.78
C GLY A 37 10.50 -3.34 19.02
N PHE A 38 11.11 -2.36 19.70
CA PHE A 38 11.86 -1.31 19.00
C PHE A 38 13.27 -1.76 18.66
N GLN A 39 13.70 -1.45 17.44
CA GLN A 39 15.05 -1.77 16.97
C GLN A 39 16.11 -0.83 17.52
N GLU A 40 17.34 -1.35 17.61
CA GLU A 40 18.49 -0.59 18.10
C GLU A 40 18.73 0.74 17.38
N PRO A 41 18.59 0.87 16.04
CA PRO A 41 18.75 2.16 15.36
C PRO A 41 17.75 3.23 15.81
N LEU A 42 16.48 2.87 16.04
CA LEU A 42 15.46 3.79 16.56
C LEU A 42 15.78 4.21 17.99
N LEU A 43 16.21 3.26 18.82
CA LEU A 43 16.63 3.53 20.20
C LEU A 43 17.88 4.41 20.23
N ALA A 44 18.86 4.16 19.36
CA ALA A 44 20.07 4.94 19.25
C ALA A 44 19.76 6.38 18.82
N TYR A 45 18.91 6.57 17.81
CA TYR A 45 18.44 7.89 17.39
C TYR A 45 17.72 8.62 18.53
N ALA A 46 16.81 7.94 19.25
CA ALA A 46 16.10 8.53 20.37
C ALA A 46 17.05 8.98 21.49
N VAL A 47 18.09 8.20 21.81
CA VAL A 47 19.13 8.61 22.77
C VAL A 47 19.88 9.85 22.32
N GLU A 48 20.27 9.91 21.05
CA GLU A 48 20.97 11.07 20.50
C GLU A 48 20.12 12.34 20.58
N ARG A 49 18.82 12.24 20.31
CA ARG A 49 17.91 13.40 20.49
C ARG A 49 17.63 13.72 21.94
N THR A 50 17.65 12.73 22.83
CA THR A 50 17.39 12.95 24.26
C THR A 50 18.40 13.92 24.85
N LYS A 51 19.70 13.72 24.59
CA LYS A 51 20.77 14.60 25.12
C LYS A 51 20.69 16.03 24.58
N GLU A 52 20.09 16.23 23.41
CA GLU A 52 19.90 17.55 22.80
C GLU A 52 18.62 18.25 23.27
N THR A 53 17.61 17.47 23.66
CA THR A 53 16.27 17.99 23.99
C THR A 53 16.08 18.20 25.49
N TYR A 54 16.57 17.27 26.30
CA TYR A 54 16.29 17.23 27.73
C TYR A 54 17.53 17.52 28.56
N ALA A 55 17.43 18.50 29.46
CA ALA A 55 18.48 18.83 30.42
C ALA A 55 18.54 17.85 31.61
N TRP A 56 17.50 17.03 31.81
CA TRP A 56 17.38 16.01 32.85
C TRP A 56 17.14 14.63 32.19
N PRO A 57 17.41 13.52 32.90
CA PRO A 57 17.07 12.18 32.40
C PRO A 57 15.58 12.13 32.01
N PRO A 58 15.25 11.66 30.81
CA PRO A 58 13.86 11.61 30.36
C PRO A 58 13.08 10.57 31.15
N THR A 59 11.78 10.78 31.27
CA THR A 59 10.81 9.73 31.60
C THR A 59 10.63 8.78 30.41
N ILE A 60 10.07 7.59 30.65
CA ILE A 60 9.76 6.64 29.57
C ILE A 60 8.78 7.24 28.54
N SER A 61 7.82 8.06 28.99
CA SER A 61 6.86 8.73 28.12
C SER A 61 7.55 9.73 27.17
N GLU A 62 8.46 10.55 27.69
CA GLU A 62 9.25 11.48 26.89
C GLU A 62 10.13 10.73 25.88
N PHE A 63 10.75 9.64 26.31
CA PHE A 63 11.59 8.83 25.43
C PHE A 63 10.80 8.16 24.30
N LEU A 64 9.60 7.65 24.58
CA LEU A 64 8.70 7.10 23.55
C LEU A 64 8.27 8.16 22.53
N LYS A 65 8.06 9.42 22.95
CA LYS A 65 7.78 10.53 22.03
C LYS A 65 8.96 10.79 21.08
N LEU A 66 10.20 10.69 21.57
CA LEU A 66 11.39 10.82 20.73
C LEU A 66 11.51 9.66 19.74
N ILE A 67 11.20 8.43 20.14
CA ILE A 67 11.15 7.30 19.20
C ILE A 67 10.10 7.56 18.10
N ASN A 68 8.95 8.17 18.42
CA ASN A 68 7.97 8.55 17.41
C ASN A 68 8.54 9.57 16.39
N THR A 69 9.36 10.52 16.84
CA THR A 69 10.07 11.41 15.91
C THR A 69 11.09 10.69 15.04
N ALA A 70 11.67 9.58 15.53
CA ALA A 70 12.59 8.75 14.75
C ALA A 70 11.87 8.09 13.57
N TYR A 71 10.67 7.54 13.77
CA TYR A 71 9.87 6.97 12.68
C TYR A 71 9.66 7.99 11.55
N LYS A 72 9.29 9.22 11.90
CA LYS A 72 9.09 10.29 10.92
C LYS A 72 10.36 10.61 10.13
N ALA A 73 11.54 10.51 10.74
CA ALA A 73 12.82 10.72 10.05
C ALA A 73 13.07 9.66 8.96
N TYR A 74 12.51 8.46 9.12
CA TYR A 74 12.51 7.39 8.12
C TYR A 74 11.26 7.42 7.20
N GLY A 75 10.41 8.44 7.30
CA GLY A 75 9.13 8.50 6.57
C GLY A 75 8.07 7.53 7.08
N LEU A 76 8.33 6.84 8.20
CA LEU A 76 7.43 5.89 8.82
C LEU A 76 6.46 6.60 9.77
N ILE A 77 5.30 5.98 9.99
CA ILE A 77 4.33 6.38 11.00
C ILE A 77 4.33 5.41 12.17
N ASP A 78 3.82 5.85 13.32
CA ASP A 78 3.76 4.99 14.50
C ASP A 78 2.82 3.78 14.27
N PRO A 79 3.10 2.61 14.90
CA PRO A 79 2.33 1.39 14.65
C PRO A 79 0.82 1.54 14.89
N ARG A 80 0.42 2.33 15.90
CA ARG A 80 -0.99 2.55 16.22
C ARG A 80 -1.69 3.39 15.17
N SER A 81 -1.05 4.45 14.68
CA SER A 81 -1.58 5.26 13.58
C SER A 81 -1.58 4.48 12.27
N ALA A 82 -0.55 3.67 11.99
CA ALA A 82 -0.50 2.79 10.83
C ALA A 82 -1.65 1.79 10.79
N TYR A 83 -1.96 1.18 11.93
CA TYR A 83 -3.10 0.28 12.06
C TYR A 83 -4.43 0.99 11.82
N LYS A 84 -4.61 2.19 12.40
CA LYS A 84 -5.82 3.00 12.17
C LYS A 84 -5.98 3.38 10.69
N GLU A 85 -4.89 3.70 10.00
CA GLU A 85 -4.89 3.96 8.57
C GLU A 85 -5.28 2.71 7.77
N ALA A 86 -4.72 1.56 8.11
CA ALA A 86 -5.09 0.28 7.50
C ALA A 86 -6.58 -0.05 7.70
N CYS A 87 -7.13 0.16 8.91
CA CYS A 87 -8.55 0.01 9.19
C CYS A 87 -9.43 1.04 8.47
N ALA A 88 -8.93 2.25 8.22
CA ALA A 88 -9.65 3.30 7.52
C ALA A 88 -9.77 3.04 6.00
N CYS A 89 -8.94 2.15 5.44
CA CYS A 89 -8.97 1.80 4.02
C CYS A 89 -10.25 1.00 3.66
N ARG A 90 -11.28 1.72 3.21
CA ARG A 90 -12.55 1.14 2.74
C ARG A 90 -12.55 0.75 1.25
N VAL A 91 -11.57 1.23 0.50
CA VAL A 91 -11.40 0.97 -0.93
C VAL A 91 -10.43 -0.21 -1.17
N ASP A 92 -10.09 -0.45 -2.43
CA ASP A 92 -9.02 -1.36 -2.81
C ASP A 92 -7.68 -0.85 -2.27
N PRO A 93 -6.96 -1.64 -1.45
CA PRO A 93 -5.64 -1.30 -0.93
C PRO A 93 -4.62 -0.86 -1.99
N LEU A 94 -4.74 -1.31 -3.24
CA LEU A 94 -3.83 -0.92 -4.32
C LEU A 94 -4.05 0.52 -4.81
N THR A 95 -5.28 1.04 -4.64
CA THR A 95 -5.66 2.39 -5.09
C THR A 95 -5.59 3.44 -3.97
N PHE A 96 -5.45 2.99 -2.73
CA PHE A 96 -5.45 3.85 -1.56
C PHE A 96 -4.15 4.65 -1.44
N ARG A 97 -4.26 5.90 -0.97
CA ARG A 97 -3.11 6.78 -0.74
C ARG A 97 -2.52 6.52 0.64
N TRP A 98 -1.56 5.60 0.69
CA TRP A 98 -0.85 5.27 1.91
C TRP A 98 0.13 6.37 2.34
N SER A 99 0.19 6.66 3.64
CA SER A 99 1.21 7.53 4.24
C SER A 99 2.62 6.98 4.01
N HIS A 100 2.76 5.65 4.07
CA HIS A 100 3.99 4.95 3.75
C HIS A 100 3.68 3.56 3.18
N PRO A 101 4.44 3.06 2.18
CA PRO A 101 4.25 1.70 1.63
C PRO A 101 4.31 0.59 2.68
N ALA A 102 5.02 0.82 3.80
CA ALA A 102 5.08 -0.13 4.92
C ALA A 102 3.70 -0.49 5.49
N VAL A 103 2.75 0.46 5.50
CA VAL A 103 1.38 0.22 5.98
C VAL A 103 0.66 -0.78 5.09
N TYR A 104 0.83 -0.64 3.77
CA TYR A 104 0.28 -1.55 2.79
C TYR A 104 0.82 -2.97 2.96
N PHE A 105 2.14 -3.12 3.07
CA PHE A 105 2.76 -4.45 3.22
C PHE A 105 2.36 -5.12 4.54
N ALA A 106 2.29 -4.36 5.64
CA ALA A 106 1.82 -4.89 6.92
C ALA A 106 0.34 -5.32 6.86
N GLY A 107 -0.51 -4.54 6.18
CA GLY A 107 -1.90 -4.91 5.97
C GLY A 107 -2.07 -6.14 5.07
N ALA A 108 -1.21 -6.29 4.05
CA ALA A 108 -1.16 -7.47 3.20
C ALA A 108 -0.75 -8.73 3.98
N ASP A 109 0.31 -8.65 4.80
CA ASP A 109 0.80 -9.76 5.63
C ASP A 109 -0.23 -10.17 6.70
N THR A 110 -0.92 -9.19 7.30
CA THR A 110 -1.99 -9.46 8.28
C THR A 110 -3.25 -10.04 7.61
N GLY A 111 -3.50 -9.64 6.37
CA GLY A 111 -4.68 -9.97 5.58
C GLY A 111 -5.77 -8.90 5.67
N TRP A 112 -5.98 -8.19 4.57
CA TRP A 112 -6.98 -7.12 4.45
C TRP A 112 -8.40 -7.52 4.83
N TYR A 113 -8.80 -8.76 4.53
CA TYR A 113 -10.11 -9.27 4.93
C TYR A 113 -10.25 -9.30 6.45
N LYS A 114 -9.25 -9.84 7.17
CA LYS A 114 -9.26 -9.93 8.64
C LYS A 114 -9.31 -8.56 9.28
N ILE A 115 -8.51 -7.60 8.79
CA ILE A 115 -8.51 -6.22 9.30
C ILE A 115 -9.90 -5.58 9.19
N LYS A 116 -10.68 -5.95 8.16
CA LYS A 116 -12.03 -5.41 7.92
C LYS A 116 -13.13 -6.17 8.67
N SER A 117 -12.97 -7.47 8.91
CA SER A 117 -14.03 -8.33 9.44
C SER A 117 -13.93 -8.60 10.93
N GLU A 118 -12.73 -8.64 11.50
CA GLU A 118 -12.46 -9.08 12.87
C GLU A 118 -12.30 -7.91 13.85
N GLU A 119 -12.39 -8.23 15.15
CA GLU A 119 -12.21 -7.25 16.22
C GLU A 119 -10.75 -6.77 16.35
N GLU A 120 -10.58 -5.54 16.87
CA GLU A 120 -9.26 -4.94 17.12
C GLU A 120 -8.38 -5.82 18.01
N ARG A 121 -8.94 -6.48 19.03
CA ARG A 121 -8.16 -7.32 19.95
C ARG A 121 -7.44 -8.48 19.25
N VAL A 122 -7.97 -8.95 18.12
CA VAL A 122 -7.41 -10.05 17.33
C VAL A 122 -6.48 -9.52 16.26
N THR A 123 -6.87 -8.45 15.56
CA THR A 123 -6.13 -7.92 14.41
C THR A 123 -4.96 -7.03 14.81
N TRP A 124 -5.05 -6.28 15.92
CA TRP A 124 -3.99 -5.43 16.44
C TRP A 124 -2.66 -6.17 16.65
N PRO A 125 -2.59 -7.25 17.46
CA PRO A 125 -1.30 -7.91 17.73
C PRO A 125 -0.68 -8.52 16.46
N LEU A 126 -1.50 -9.00 15.52
CA LEU A 126 -1.02 -9.52 14.24
C LEU A 126 -0.45 -8.41 13.37
N PHE A 127 -1.17 -7.30 13.26
CA PHE A 127 -0.72 -6.14 12.48
C PHE A 127 0.52 -5.49 13.09
N GLU A 128 0.58 -5.35 14.41
CA GLU A 128 1.73 -4.79 15.11
C GLU A 128 2.99 -5.61 14.81
N GLN A 129 2.91 -6.94 14.88
CA GLN A 129 4.04 -7.82 14.55
C GLN A 129 4.44 -7.71 13.08
N ALA A 130 3.48 -7.74 12.15
CA ALA A 130 3.75 -7.57 10.73
C ALA A 130 4.42 -6.22 10.43
N TYR A 131 3.86 -5.14 10.97
CA TYR A 131 4.38 -3.79 10.76
C TYR A 131 5.79 -3.60 11.33
N LEU A 132 6.09 -4.16 12.49
CA LEU A 132 7.46 -4.13 13.05
C LEU A 132 8.45 -4.86 12.14
N ASN A 133 8.11 -6.03 11.61
CA ASN A 133 8.98 -6.74 10.66
C ASN A 133 9.23 -5.92 9.37
N ILE A 134 8.21 -5.19 8.89
CA ILE A 134 8.34 -4.33 7.72
C ILE A 134 9.19 -3.08 8.04
N ILE A 135 9.05 -2.50 9.23
CA ILE A 135 9.92 -1.41 9.71
C ILE A 135 11.37 -1.86 9.69
N ASP A 136 11.66 -3.06 10.17
CA ASP A 136 13.02 -3.59 10.25
C ASP A 136 13.68 -3.63 8.86
N ARG A 137 12.92 -4.08 7.86
CA ARG A 137 13.34 -4.10 6.46
C ARG A 137 13.61 -2.70 5.91
N VAL A 138 12.73 -1.73 6.20
CA VAL A 138 12.92 -0.33 5.78
C VAL A 138 14.15 0.29 6.43
N ILE A 139 14.37 0.05 7.74
CA ILE A 139 15.54 0.54 8.47
C ILE A 139 16.83 -0.11 7.95
N ALA A 140 16.78 -1.37 7.51
CA ALA A 140 17.89 -2.04 6.84
C ALA A 140 18.19 -1.48 5.43
N GLY A 141 17.36 -0.56 4.93
CA GLY A 141 17.55 0.13 3.65
C GLY A 141 16.70 -0.42 2.50
N GLU A 142 15.76 -1.31 2.77
CA GLU A 142 14.85 -1.80 1.74
C GLU A 142 13.88 -0.71 1.26
N ARG A 143 13.78 -0.55 -0.06
CA ARG A 143 12.83 0.38 -0.68
C ARG A 143 11.54 -0.36 -1.02
N LEU A 144 10.49 -0.07 -0.27
CA LEU A 144 9.17 -0.63 -0.50
C LEU A 144 8.40 0.22 -1.52
N SER A 145 7.82 -0.43 -2.52
CA SER A 145 6.91 0.21 -3.49
C SER A 145 5.61 -0.58 -3.57
N VAL A 146 4.47 0.10 -3.43
CA VAL A 146 3.15 -0.52 -3.60
C VAL A 146 3.00 -0.93 -5.08
N PRO A 147 2.56 -2.16 -5.38
CA PRO A 147 2.33 -2.59 -6.76
C PRO A 147 1.29 -1.67 -7.42
N GLN A 148 1.61 -1.11 -8.59
CA GLN A 148 0.60 -0.44 -9.41
C GLN A 148 -0.07 -1.49 -10.30
N VAL A 149 -1.40 -1.47 -10.35
CA VAL A 149 -2.16 -2.28 -11.32
C VAL A 149 -1.81 -1.77 -12.70
N VAL A 150 -0.95 -2.50 -13.41
CA VAL A 150 -0.83 -2.35 -14.85
C VAL A 150 -2.16 -2.82 -15.40
N MET A 151 -2.98 -1.89 -15.87
CA MET A 151 -4.13 -2.22 -16.71
C MET A 151 -3.57 -3.06 -17.85
N ILE A 152 -3.85 -4.36 -17.85
CA ILE A 152 -3.62 -5.18 -19.04
C ILE A 152 -4.55 -4.54 -20.08
N GLU A 153 -3.99 -3.96 -21.13
CA GLU A 153 -4.79 -3.55 -22.29
C GLU A 153 -5.61 -4.77 -22.69
N ASP A 154 -6.92 -4.64 -22.63
CA ASP A 154 -7.85 -5.68 -23.07
C ASP A 154 -7.54 -5.94 -24.54
N LYS A 155 -6.73 -6.97 -24.83
CA LYS A 155 -6.48 -7.47 -26.19
C LYS A 155 -7.70 -8.20 -26.76
N HIS A 156 -8.90 -7.85 -26.31
CA HIS A 156 -10.11 -8.06 -27.09
C HIS A 156 -10.16 -7.03 -28.23
N THR A 157 -9.13 -7.03 -29.09
CA THR A 157 -9.36 -6.78 -30.50
C THR A 157 -10.34 -7.87 -30.93
N LEU A 158 -11.60 -7.50 -31.13
CA LEU A 158 -12.48 -8.25 -32.01
C LEU A 158 -11.64 -8.64 -33.22
N ASP A 159 -11.44 -9.94 -33.45
CA ASP A 159 -10.62 -10.39 -34.56
C ASP A 159 -11.38 -10.05 -35.84
N VAL A 160 -11.09 -8.87 -36.37
CA VAL A 160 -11.83 -8.27 -37.50
C VAL A 160 -11.72 -9.19 -38.72
N SER A 161 -10.63 -9.96 -38.81
CA SER A 161 -10.41 -11.00 -39.80
C SER A 161 -11.43 -12.14 -39.67
N GLU A 162 -11.63 -12.68 -38.47
CA GLU A 162 -12.60 -13.78 -38.26
C GLU A 162 -14.04 -13.32 -38.56
N LEU A 163 -14.38 -12.09 -38.17
CA LEU A 163 -15.71 -11.54 -38.45
C LEU A 163 -15.91 -11.27 -39.95
N ALA A 164 -14.88 -10.76 -40.64
CA ALA A 164 -14.91 -10.56 -42.09
C ALA A 164 -15.12 -11.89 -42.82
N GLN A 165 -14.37 -12.93 -42.41
CA GLN A 165 -14.44 -14.26 -43.01
C GLN A 165 -15.83 -14.91 -42.80
N GLN A 166 -16.41 -14.82 -41.61
CA GLN A 166 -17.76 -15.35 -41.33
C GLN A 166 -18.84 -14.67 -42.18
N ILE A 167 -18.76 -13.35 -42.35
CA ILE A 167 -19.73 -12.59 -43.16
C ILE A 167 -19.53 -12.90 -44.64
N ALA A 168 -18.28 -13.08 -45.09
CA ALA A 168 -17.93 -13.45 -46.46
C ALA A 168 -18.49 -14.82 -46.84
N GLU A 169 -18.32 -15.82 -45.97
CA GLU A 169 -18.88 -17.17 -46.15
C GLU A 169 -20.41 -17.18 -46.20
N GLN A 170 -21.08 -16.37 -45.36
CA GLN A 170 -22.55 -16.29 -45.35
C GLN A 170 -23.14 -15.62 -46.59
N LEU A 171 -22.42 -14.65 -47.17
CA LEU A 171 -22.85 -13.93 -48.36
C LEU A 171 -22.32 -14.53 -49.67
N GLY A 172 -21.37 -15.45 -49.60
CA GLY A 172 -20.67 -16.01 -50.77
C GLY A 172 -19.86 -14.97 -51.53
N MET A 173 -19.32 -13.95 -50.83
CA MET A 173 -18.57 -12.84 -51.41
C MET A 173 -17.08 -12.90 -51.03
N GLU A 174 -16.21 -12.21 -51.79
CA GLU A 174 -14.81 -12.07 -51.40
C GLU A 174 -14.63 -11.14 -50.19
N GLU A 175 -13.66 -11.47 -49.34
CA GLU A 175 -13.35 -10.76 -48.09
C GLU A 175 -13.02 -9.28 -48.32
N ASP A 176 -12.37 -8.96 -49.45
CA ASP A 176 -12.02 -7.59 -49.86
C ASP A 176 -13.24 -6.68 -50.04
N ALA A 177 -14.40 -7.22 -50.36
CA ALA A 177 -15.64 -6.45 -50.48
C ALA A 177 -16.25 -6.10 -49.11
N ILE A 178 -15.92 -6.86 -48.06
CA ILE A 178 -16.52 -6.75 -46.73
C ILE A 178 -15.62 -5.98 -45.76
N ALA A 179 -14.30 -6.04 -45.92
CA ALA A 179 -13.34 -5.32 -45.08
C ALA A 179 -13.65 -3.81 -44.92
N PRO A 180 -14.06 -3.06 -45.98
CA PRO A 180 -14.43 -1.64 -45.84
C PRO A 180 -15.68 -1.43 -44.97
N LEU A 181 -16.61 -2.40 -44.94
CA LEU A 181 -17.83 -2.33 -44.13
C LEU A 181 -17.52 -2.56 -42.64
N LEU A 182 -16.40 -3.19 -42.30
CA LEU A 182 -16.00 -3.41 -40.91
C LEU A 182 -15.12 -2.30 -40.33
N TYR A 183 -14.94 -1.19 -41.05
CA TYR A 183 -14.12 -0.05 -40.62
C TYR A 183 -14.53 0.56 -39.26
N TYR A 184 -15.79 0.39 -38.84
CA TYR A 184 -16.25 0.85 -37.52
C TYR A 184 -15.50 0.17 -36.35
N THR A 185 -14.93 -1.02 -36.56
CA THR A 185 -14.13 -1.73 -35.55
C THR A 185 -12.83 -1.00 -35.20
N GLN A 186 -12.32 -0.16 -36.10
CA GLN A 186 -11.13 0.68 -35.86
C GLN A 186 -11.46 1.96 -35.06
N LYS A 187 -12.74 2.22 -34.76
CA LYS A 187 -13.16 3.39 -33.97
C LYS A 187 -13.23 3.03 -32.48
N THR A 188 -12.99 4.03 -31.63
CA THR A 188 -13.01 3.89 -30.16
C THR A 188 -14.34 3.32 -29.67
N GLN A 189 -14.26 2.24 -28.87
CA GLN A 189 -15.43 1.59 -28.28
C GLN A 189 -16.25 2.58 -27.43
N GLY A 190 -17.59 2.47 -27.48
CA GLY A 190 -18.50 3.33 -26.70
C GLY A 190 -18.66 4.77 -27.22
N SER A 191 -17.96 5.17 -28.29
CA SER A 191 -18.14 6.49 -28.91
C SER A 191 -19.37 6.55 -29.83
N GLY A 192 -20.07 7.71 -29.85
CA GLY A 192 -21.20 7.93 -30.76
C GLY A 192 -20.81 7.88 -32.26
N ILE A 193 -19.52 8.11 -32.57
CA ILE A 193 -18.98 7.96 -33.93
C ILE A 193 -18.98 6.49 -34.34
N ARG A 194 -18.51 5.58 -33.47
CA ARG A 194 -18.51 4.14 -33.75
C ARG A 194 -19.92 3.62 -34.00
N GLN A 195 -20.89 4.06 -33.18
CA GLN A 195 -22.29 3.66 -33.31
C GLN A 195 -22.88 4.06 -34.67
N ARG A 196 -22.66 5.30 -35.12
CA ARG A 196 -23.11 5.77 -36.44
C ARG A 196 -22.53 4.96 -37.60
N TYR A 197 -21.23 4.68 -37.56
CA TYR A 197 -20.59 3.89 -38.62
C TYR A 197 -21.06 2.44 -38.61
N ARG A 198 -21.31 1.86 -37.44
CA ARG A 198 -21.87 0.50 -37.32
C ARG A 198 -23.28 0.41 -37.91
N GLU A 199 -24.14 1.39 -37.66
CA GLU A 199 -25.49 1.43 -38.21
C GLU A 199 -25.46 1.51 -39.75
N LEU A 200 -24.56 2.35 -40.31
CA LEU A 200 -24.33 2.44 -41.76
C LEU A 200 -23.82 1.12 -42.35
N SER A 201 -22.85 0.48 -41.70
CA SER A 201 -22.33 -0.81 -42.12
C SER A 201 -23.37 -1.92 -42.05
N GLN A 202 -24.20 -1.93 -41.01
CA GLN A 202 -25.25 -2.92 -40.84
C GLN A 202 -26.35 -2.76 -41.89
N ALA A 203 -26.76 -1.53 -42.20
CA ALA A 203 -27.73 -1.26 -43.27
C ALA A 203 -27.24 -1.78 -44.63
N LYS A 204 -25.98 -1.49 -44.97
CA LYS A 204 -25.36 -1.97 -46.22
C LYS A 204 -25.23 -3.50 -46.28
N LEU A 205 -24.88 -4.15 -45.18
CA LEU A 205 -24.82 -5.61 -45.14
C LEU A 205 -26.22 -6.23 -45.30
N ILE A 206 -27.26 -5.64 -44.71
CA ILE A 206 -28.65 -6.09 -44.89
C ILE A 206 -29.08 -5.95 -46.35
N GLU A 207 -28.73 -4.86 -47.04
CA GLU A 207 -28.98 -4.68 -48.48
C GLU A 207 -28.29 -5.75 -49.32
N LEU A 208 -27.10 -6.21 -48.90
CA LEU A 208 -26.35 -7.29 -49.54
C LEU A 208 -26.88 -8.70 -49.20
N GLY A 209 -27.90 -8.82 -48.34
CA GLY A 209 -28.52 -10.10 -47.98
C GLY A 209 -28.07 -10.69 -46.63
N PHE A 210 -27.38 -9.91 -45.79
CA PHE A 210 -26.93 -10.37 -44.48
C PHE A 210 -28.06 -10.25 -43.44
N HIS A 211 -28.36 -11.36 -42.75
CA HIS A 211 -29.42 -11.40 -41.73
C HIS A 211 -28.90 -11.34 -40.28
N GLY A 212 -27.59 -11.20 -40.08
CA GLY A 212 -26.96 -11.12 -38.75
C GLY A 212 -26.89 -9.70 -38.18
N ARG A 213 -26.42 -9.59 -36.93
CA ARG A 213 -26.17 -8.30 -36.26
C ARG A 213 -24.68 -8.14 -35.97
N LEU A 214 -24.11 -7.02 -36.40
CA LEU A 214 -22.71 -6.69 -36.14
C LEU A 214 -22.44 -6.49 -34.63
N PRO A 215 -21.29 -6.91 -34.08
CA PRO A 215 -20.95 -6.69 -32.67
C PRO A 215 -20.75 -5.21 -32.33
N ASN A 216 -20.93 -4.88 -31.06
CA ASN A 216 -20.84 -3.51 -30.53
C ASN A 216 -19.44 -2.92 -30.63
#